data_AF-A0A315EDU4-F1
#
_entry.id   AF-A0A315EDU4-F1
#
_cell.length_a   1.000
_cell.length_b   1.000
_cell.length_c   1.000
_cell.angle_alpha   90.00
_cell.angle_beta   90.00
_cell.angle_gamma   90.00
#
_symmetry.space_group_name_H-M   'P 1'
#
loop_
_entity.id
_entity.type
_entity.pdbx_description
1 polymer ?
#
loop_
_entity_poly.entity_id
_entity_poly.type
_entity_poly.pdbx_seq_one_letter_code
_entity_poly.pdbx_strand_id
1 'polypeptide(L)'
;MQRINVLAALGLLVLTAVTNAQSPPVWTSPLEVGQCANGDTYKLQSYRQDQGGRQVNGYAYEGPLGQGTVLSSVALDQAKRHVCKEEVLSRWLPDDGDDQ
;
A
#
# COMPACT_ATOMS: atom_id res chain seq x y z
N MET A 1 30.51 -26.45 50.81
CA MET A 1 29.35 -25.72 50.27
C MET A 1 29.88 -24.65 49.34
N GLN A 2 29.71 -24.81 48.02
CA GLN A 2 30.23 -23.89 47.02
C GLN A 2 29.05 -23.43 46.17
N ARG A 3 28.62 -22.18 46.35
CA ARG A 3 27.58 -21.52 45.55
C ARG A 3 28.29 -20.66 44.51
N ILE A 4 28.12 -20.98 43.23
CA ILE A 4 28.54 -20.11 42.13
C ILE A 4 27.33 -19.91 41.22
N ASN A 5 27.07 -18.63 40.99
CA ASN A 5 25.82 -18.06 40.50
C ASN A 5 25.64 -18.32 39.00
N VAL A 6 24.42 -18.73 38.63
CA VAL A 6 23.97 -18.81 37.23
C VAL A 6 23.65 -17.39 36.76
N LEU A 7 24.58 -16.77 36.03
CA LEU A 7 24.31 -15.55 35.26
C LEU A 7 23.59 -15.96 33.97
N ALA A 8 22.26 -15.97 34.02
CA ALA A 8 21.43 -16.05 32.82
C ALA A 8 21.52 -14.73 32.07
N ALA A 9 22.26 -14.72 30.96
CA ALA A 9 22.29 -13.60 30.02
C ALA A 9 20.93 -13.48 29.33
N LEU A 10 20.12 -12.49 29.74
CA LEU A 10 18.92 -12.07 29.02
C LEU A 10 19.36 -11.33 27.75
N GLY A 11 19.44 -12.07 26.64
CA GLY A 11 19.57 -11.48 25.31
C GLY A 11 18.28 -10.77 24.94
N LEU A 12 18.24 -9.44 25.07
CA LEU A 12 17.19 -8.61 24.51
C LEU A 12 17.33 -8.62 22.98
N LEU A 13 16.53 -9.45 22.30
CA LEU A 13 16.38 -9.40 20.85
C LEU A 13 15.49 -8.19 20.52
N VAL A 14 16.10 -7.04 20.26
CA VAL A 14 15.39 -5.85 19.75
C VAL A 14 15.01 -6.15 18.31
N LEU A 15 13.78 -6.61 18.09
CA LEU A 15 13.15 -6.67 16.77
C LEU A 15 12.99 -5.23 16.28
N THR A 16 13.98 -4.70 15.56
CA THR A 16 13.83 -3.44 14.82
C THR A 16 12.83 -3.69 13.70
N ALA A 17 11.57 -3.34 13.93
CA ALA A 17 10.60 -3.20 12.85
C ALA A 17 11.12 -2.09 11.93
N VAL A 18 11.61 -2.47 10.74
CA VAL A 18 11.90 -1.53 9.65
C VAL A 18 10.57 -1.01 9.14
N THR A 19 10.05 0.04 9.78
CA THR A 19 8.96 0.82 9.22
C THR A 19 9.55 1.59 8.04
N ASN A 20 9.27 1.15 6.81
CA ASN A 20 9.56 1.97 5.63
C ASN A 20 8.77 3.28 5.80
N ALA A 21 9.44 4.35 6.22
CA ALA A 21 8.83 5.66 6.36
C ALA A 21 8.57 6.22 4.96
N GLN A 22 7.43 5.82 4.37
CA GLN A 22 6.90 6.50 3.20
C GLN A 22 6.53 7.93 3.62
N SER A 23 7.03 8.92 2.88
CA SER A 23 6.68 10.32 3.09
C SER A 23 5.15 10.47 3.10
N PRO A 24 4.57 11.27 4.02
CA PRO A 24 3.14 11.48 4.02
C PRO A 24 2.69 12.11 2.69
N PRO A 25 1.46 11.82 2.22
CA PRO A 25 0.92 12.45 1.03
C PRO A 25 0.81 13.97 1.22
N VAL A 26 1.19 14.72 0.19
CA VAL A 26 1.05 16.19 0.14
C VAL A 26 -0.36 16.62 -0.25
N TRP A 27 -1.14 15.71 -0.85
CA TRP A 27 -2.53 15.93 -1.22
C TRP A 27 -3.28 14.60 -1.28
N THR A 28 -4.56 14.61 -0.93
CA THR A 28 -5.48 13.47 -1.08
C THR A 28 -6.82 13.92 -1.63
N SER A 29 -7.46 13.10 -2.46
CA SER A 29 -8.86 13.29 -2.86
C SER A 29 -9.83 12.99 -1.71
N PRO A 30 -11.12 13.33 -1.83
CA PRO A 30 -12.15 12.67 -1.03
C PRO A 30 -12.08 11.14 -1.17
N LEU A 31 -12.53 10.43 -0.13
CA LEU A 31 -12.65 8.98 -0.15
C LEU A 31 -13.87 8.58 -0.98
N GLU A 32 -13.67 7.74 -1.98
CA GLU A 32 -14.76 7.09 -2.71
C GLU A 32 -15.10 5.76 -2.07
N VAL A 33 -16.40 5.52 -1.86
CA VAL A 33 -16.92 4.26 -1.30
C VAL A 33 -18.06 3.80 -2.20
N GLY A 34 -18.03 2.53 -2.60
CA GLY A 34 -19.04 1.97 -3.49
C GLY A 34 -19.07 0.44 -3.47
N GLN A 35 -19.80 -0.14 -4.42
CA GLN A 35 -19.88 -1.59 -4.61
C GLN A 35 -19.27 -1.99 -5.95
N CYS A 36 -18.57 -3.12 -5.95
CA CYS A 36 -18.12 -3.82 -7.13
C CYS A 36 -19.28 -4.61 -7.77
N ALA A 37 -19.11 -5.06 -9.01
CA ALA A 37 -20.11 -5.87 -9.73
C ALA A 37 -20.44 -7.19 -9.04
N ASN A 38 -19.51 -7.73 -8.23
CA ASN A 38 -19.72 -8.93 -7.43
C ASN A 38 -20.46 -8.66 -6.09
N GLY A 39 -20.81 -7.40 -5.80
CA GLY A 39 -21.50 -6.97 -4.58
C GLY A 39 -20.59 -6.60 -3.41
N ASP A 40 -19.27 -6.81 -3.52
CA ASP A 40 -18.33 -6.43 -2.47
C ASP A 40 -18.16 -4.91 -2.40
N THR A 41 -17.89 -4.40 -1.20
CA THR A 41 -17.59 -2.97 -1.02
C THR A 41 -16.16 -2.66 -1.43
N TYR A 42 -15.96 -1.51 -2.08
CA TYR A 42 -14.63 -0.92 -2.28
C TYR A 42 -14.50 0.44 -1.60
N LYS A 43 -13.27 0.80 -1.24
CA LYS A 43 -12.86 2.14 -0.87
C LYS A 43 -11.64 2.54 -1.69
N LEU A 44 -11.61 3.77 -2.18
CA LEU A 44 -10.52 4.26 -3.03
C LEU A 44 -10.28 5.74 -2.78
N GLN A 45 -9.01 6.10 -2.56
CA GLN A 45 -8.61 7.49 -2.40
C GLN A 45 -7.34 7.75 -3.21
N SER A 46 -7.38 8.75 -4.09
CA SER A 46 -6.20 9.19 -4.82
C SER A 46 -5.32 10.03 -3.89
N TYR A 47 -4.01 9.88 -3.98
CA TYR A 47 -3.07 10.73 -3.28
C TYR A 47 -1.94 11.18 -4.19
N ARG A 48 -1.28 12.26 -3.78
CA ARG A 48 0.00 12.71 -4.32
C ARG A 48 1.00 12.80 -3.18
N GLN A 49 2.23 12.32 -3.40
CA GLN A 49 3.31 12.39 -2.41
C GLN A 49 4.61 12.90 -3.05
N ASP A 50 5.48 13.49 -2.24
CA ASP A 50 6.86 13.78 -2.64
C ASP A 50 7.74 12.55 -2.43
N GLN A 51 8.43 12.13 -3.49
CA GLN A 51 9.41 11.06 -3.45
C GLN A 51 10.69 11.53 -4.14
N GLY A 52 11.70 11.88 -3.34
CA GLY A 52 12.99 12.36 -3.85
C GLY A 52 12.87 13.67 -4.63
N GLY A 53 12.00 14.60 -4.20
CA GLY A 53 11.77 15.88 -4.88
C GLY A 53 10.90 15.78 -6.13
N ARG A 54 10.31 14.61 -6.39
CA ARG A 54 9.34 14.39 -7.48
C ARG A 54 7.97 14.12 -6.90
N GLN A 55 6.97 14.78 -7.49
CA GLN A 55 5.57 14.54 -7.16
C GLN A 55 5.07 13.30 -7.90
N VAL A 56 4.70 12.28 -7.15
CA VAL A 56 4.16 11.01 -7.69
C VAL A 56 2.72 10.82 -7.23
N ASN A 57 1.91 10.21 -8.08
CA ASN A 57 0.52 9.89 -7.78
C ASN A 57 0.41 8.44 -7.27
N GLY A 58 -0.64 8.17 -6.52
CA GLY A 58 -0.96 6.83 -6.06
C GLY A 58 -2.38 6.71 -5.53
N TYR A 59 -2.70 5.52 -5.05
CA TYR A 59 -4.00 5.17 -4.50
C TYR A 59 -3.86 4.47 -3.16
N ALA A 60 -4.67 4.88 -2.19
CA ALA A 60 -5.00 4.08 -1.03
C ALA A 60 -6.30 3.34 -1.32
N TYR A 61 -6.33 2.03 -1.11
CA TYR A 61 -7.46 1.19 -1.51
C TYR A 61 -7.81 0.13 -0.47
N GLU A 62 -9.06 -0.30 -0.51
CA GLU A 62 -9.63 -1.45 0.21
C GLU A 62 -10.70 -2.09 -0.69
N GLY A 63 -10.74 -3.41 -0.78
CA GLY A 63 -11.77 -4.13 -1.54
C GLY A 63 -11.38 -5.60 -1.82
N PRO A 64 -12.00 -6.24 -2.84
CA PRO A 64 -11.73 -7.63 -3.21
C PRO A 64 -10.27 -7.97 -3.51
N LEU A 65 -9.48 -6.98 -3.98
CA LEU A 65 -8.05 -7.11 -4.19
C LEU A 65 -7.23 -7.16 -2.88
N GLY A 66 -7.81 -6.73 -1.77
CA GLY A 66 -7.14 -6.52 -0.49
C GLY A 66 -7.14 -5.03 -0.11
N GLN A 67 -6.15 -4.62 0.67
CA GLN A 67 -5.99 -3.22 1.10
C GLN A 67 -4.52 -2.79 1.08
N GLY A 68 -4.27 -1.52 0.82
CA GLY A 68 -2.91 -0.98 0.83
C GLY A 68 -2.78 0.37 0.14
N THR A 69 -1.54 0.75 -0.13
CA THR A 69 -1.17 1.90 -0.94
C THR A 69 -0.32 1.46 -2.13
N VAL A 70 -0.45 2.18 -3.24
CA VAL A 70 0.28 1.87 -4.48
C VAL A 70 0.53 3.13 -5.28
N LEU A 71 1.73 3.24 -5.85
CA LEU A 71 2.06 4.30 -6.79
C LEU A 71 1.53 3.96 -8.17
N SER A 72 0.81 4.91 -8.76
CA SER A 72 0.11 4.71 -10.02
C SER A 72 -0.37 6.04 -10.58
N SER A 73 -0.36 6.13 -11.91
CA SER A 73 -0.95 7.23 -12.67
C SER A 73 -2.12 6.80 -13.56
N VAL A 74 -2.65 5.58 -13.37
CA VAL A 74 -3.81 5.12 -14.15
C VAL A 74 -5.05 5.95 -13.81
N ALA A 75 -6.07 5.90 -14.66
CA ALA A 75 -7.33 6.58 -14.37
C ALA A 75 -8.03 5.94 -13.16
N LEU A 76 -8.74 6.76 -12.38
CA LEU A 76 -9.49 6.31 -11.20
C LEU A 76 -10.45 5.15 -11.48
N ASP A 77 -11.15 5.19 -12.62
CA ASP A 77 -12.09 4.13 -13.02
C ASP A 77 -11.38 2.80 -13.31
N GLN A 78 -10.16 2.85 -13.87
CA GLN A 78 -9.31 1.68 -14.04
C GLN A 78 -8.78 1.15 -12.70
N ALA A 79 -8.35 2.04 -11.81
CA ALA A 79 -7.95 1.66 -10.45
C ALA A 79 -9.10 0.98 -9.69
N LYS A 80 -10.33 1.51 -9.78
CA LYS A 80 -11.53 0.90 -9.19
C LYS A 80 -11.77 -0.51 -9.73
N ARG A 81 -11.80 -0.70 -11.06
CA ARG A 81 -12.00 -2.03 -11.67
C ARG A 81 -10.95 -3.03 -11.22
N HIS A 82 -9.71 -2.56 -11.04
CA HIS A 82 -8.64 -3.41 -10.52
C HIS A 82 -8.82 -3.78 -9.04
N VAL A 83 -9.18 -2.83 -8.18
CA VAL A 83 -9.55 -3.11 -6.77
C VAL A 83 -10.70 -4.12 -6.68
N CYS A 84 -11.67 -4.03 -7.60
CA CYS A 84 -12.81 -4.93 -7.70
C CYS A 84 -12.50 -6.27 -8.40
N LYS A 85 -11.28 -6.48 -8.91
CA LYS A 85 -10.89 -7.67 -9.70
C LYS A 85 -11.81 -7.94 -10.91
N GLU A 86 -12.31 -6.87 -11.53
CA GLU A 86 -13.25 -6.93 -12.66
C GLU A 86 -12.56 -7.04 -14.02
N GLU A 87 -11.24 -6.88 -14.08
CA GLU A 87 -10.44 -7.01 -15.31
C GLU A 87 -9.33 -8.05 -15.13
N VAL A 88 -9.13 -8.89 -16.15
CA VAL A 88 -8.14 -9.98 -16.14
C VAL A 88 -6.70 -9.47 -16.28
N LEU A 89 -6.49 -8.26 -16.81
CA LEU A 89 -5.16 -7.77 -17.23
C LEU A 89 -4.76 -6.39 -16.70
N SER A 90 -5.57 -5.74 -15.86
CA SER A 90 -5.26 -4.37 -15.47
C SER A 90 -4.21 -4.38 -14.38
N ARG A 91 -3.01 -3.92 -14.70
CA ARG A 91 -1.96 -3.60 -13.73
C ARG A 91 -2.24 -2.24 -13.08
N TRP A 92 -1.74 -2.05 -11.86
CA TRP A 92 -1.70 -0.73 -11.22
C TRP A 92 -0.79 0.25 -11.94
N LEU A 93 0.12 -0.19 -12.79
CA LEU A 93 1.00 0.69 -13.54
C LEU A 93 0.32 1.12 -14.84
N PRO A 94 0.54 2.36 -15.32
CA PRO A 94 0.23 2.69 -16.71
C PRO A 94 0.86 1.63 -17.61
N ASP A 95 0.18 1.30 -18.72
CA ASP A 95 0.80 0.54 -19.79
C ASP A 95 1.75 1.50 -20.51
N ASP A 96 2.93 1.72 -19.93
CA ASP A 96 3.97 2.62 -20.43
C ASP A 96 4.82 1.97 -21.53
N GLY A 97 4.55 0.70 -21.87
CA GLY A 97 5.22 -0.02 -22.95
C GLY A 97 6.69 -0.36 -22.66
N ASP A 98 7.15 -0.14 -21.43
CA ASP A 98 8.54 -0.33 -21.00
C ASP A 98 8.82 -1.77 -20.50
N ASP A 99 7.93 -2.73 -20.79
CA ASP A 99 8.14 -4.16 -20.49
C ASP A 99 8.95 -4.92 -21.57
N GLN A 100 9.89 -4.27 -22.27
CA GLN A 100 10.80 -4.94 -23.20
C GLN A 100 12.10 -5.40 -22.55
#